data_AF-A0A9N8PN12-F1
#
_entry.id   AF-A0A9N8PN12-F1
#
_cell.length_a   1.000
_cell.length_b   1.000
_cell.length_c   1.000
_cell.angle_alpha   90.00
_cell.angle_beta   90.00
_cell.angle_gamma   90.00
#
_symmetry.space_group_name_H-M   'P 1'
#
loop_
_entity.id
_entity.type
_entity.pdbx_description
1 polymer ?
#
loop_
_entity_poly.entity_id
_entity_poly.type
_entity_poly.pdbx_seq_one_letter_code
_entity_poly.pdbx_strand_id
1 'polypeptide(L)'
;MTPPKESKEEARDSQAAREKRKWESSTWNSEHVVYVISAAYLPSSLTSSSKIIASSSDMIQIVGSKPDKDGKIFRAAVHKELLCYFSAYYTAALKGGFSESKKDTITMELPYDQMQDLISWLYTGKLLSHTTSPLLKFYIFADEKMMLALRRSIMTQLIYCQDQDMDILLLADAMPCLKVLPQNSGLFRYMVDFWVHRGSQY
;
A
#
# COMPACT_ATOMS: atom_id res chain seq x y z
N MET A 1 -52.20 12.61 -10.50
CA MET A 1 -51.56 11.50 -11.23
C MET A 1 -50.06 11.55 -10.95
N THR A 2 -49.59 10.82 -9.94
CA THR A 2 -48.17 10.66 -9.63
C THR A 2 -47.60 9.47 -10.43
N PRO A 3 -46.41 9.57 -11.03
CA PRO A 3 -45.83 8.47 -11.80
C PRO A 3 -45.41 7.32 -10.85
N PRO A 4 -45.42 6.06 -11.33
CA PRO A 4 -45.19 4.89 -10.48
C PRO A 4 -43.71 4.80 -10.09
N LYS A 5 -43.46 4.71 -8.78
CA LYS A 5 -42.12 4.66 -8.16
C LYS A 5 -41.29 3.44 -8.61
N GLU A 6 -41.92 2.34 -8.98
CA GLU A 6 -41.26 1.09 -9.40
C GLU A 6 -40.33 1.26 -10.61
N SER A 7 -40.72 2.10 -11.58
CA SER A 7 -39.94 2.28 -12.82
C SER A 7 -38.56 2.93 -12.62
N LYS A 8 -38.36 3.67 -11.52
CA LYS A 8 -37.07 4.34 -11.22
C LYS A 8 -36.12 3.47 -10.43
N GLU A 9 -36.64 2.50 -9.69
CA GLU A 9 -35.85 1.61 -8.84
C GLU A 9 -35.25 0.48 -9.67
N GLU A 10 -36.02 -0.14 -10.57
CA GLU A 10 -35.50 -1.11 -11.54
C GLU A 10 -34.45 -0.52 -12.48
N ALA A 11 -34.60 0.76 -12.87
CA ALA A 11 -33.62 1.44 -13.71
C ALA A 11 -32.29 1.69 -12.98
N ARG A 12 -32.33 1.95 -11.66
CA ARG A 12 -31.13 2.14 -10.83
C ARG A 12 -30.42 0.82 -10.57
N ASP A 13 -31.16 -0.24 -10.26
CA ASP A 13 -30.58 -1.57 -10.04
C ASP A 13 -29.96 -2.14 -11.32
N SER A 14 -30.58 -1.89 -12.48
CA SER A 14 -30.04 -2.25 -13.79
C SER A 14 -28.74 -1.49 -14.11
N GLN A 15 -28.63 -0.23 -13.69
CA GLN A 15 -27.44 0.58 -13.89
C GLN A 15 -26.31 0.18 -12.92
N ALA A 16 -26.62 -0.08 -11.65
CA ALA A 16 -25.67 -0.58 -10.66
C ALA A 16 -25.11 -1.97 -11.04
N ALA A 17 -25.96 -2.87 -11.55
CA ALA A 17 -25.52 -4.17 -12.05
C ALA A 17 -24.61 -4.05 -13.28
N ARG A 18 -24.86 -3.07 -14.15
CA ARG A 18 -24.04 -2.80 -15.33
C ARG A 18 -22.67 -2.20 -14.98
N GLU A 19 -22.64 -1.30 -13.99
CA GLU A 19 -21.38 -0.75 -13.47
C GLU A 19 -20.56 -1.79 -12.70
N LYS A 20 -21.22 -2.66 -11.94
CA LYS A 20 -20.58 -3.81 -11.28
C LYS A 20 -19.93 -4.77 -12.28
N ARG A 21 -20.64 -5.15 -13.35
CA ARG A 21 -20.07 -6.00 -14.41
C ARG A 21 -18.92 -5.33 -15.16
N LYS A 22 -19.01 -4.01 -15.38
CA LYS A 22 -17.94 -3.22 -16.01
C LYS A 22 -16.71 -3.11 -15.11
N TRP A 23 -16.91 -3.07 -13.78
CA TRP A 23 -15.85 -3.12 -12.78
C TRP A 23 -15.19 -4.50 -12.73
N GLU A 24 -15.98 -5.57 -12.66
CA GLU A 24 -15.51 -6.97 -12.66
C GLU A 24 -14.70 -7.32 -13.92
N SER A 25 -15.04 -6.74 -15.08
CA SER A 25 -14.24 -6.91 -16.31
C SER A 25 -12.98 -6.03 -16.36
N SER A 26 -12.89 -4.99 -15.51
CA SER A 26 -11.79 -4.01 -15.51
C SER A 26 -10.76 -4.28 -14.42
N THR A 27 -11.06 -5.16 -13.47
CA THR A 27 -10.10 -5.69 -12.51
C THR A 27 -9.32 -6.83 -13.15
N TRP A 28 -8.10 -6.51 -13.58
CA TRP A 28 -6.91 -7.37 -13.51
C TRP A 28 -7.19 -8.85 -13.20
N ASN A 29 -6.99 -9.70 -14.22
CA ASN A 29 -6.99 -11.17 -14.18
C ASN A 29 -6.87 -11.75 -12.77
N SER A 30 -8.00 -12.24 -12.25
CA SER A 30 -8.14 -13.00 -11.02
C SER A 30 -7.27 -14.27 -10.98
N GLU A 31 -6.67 -14.67 -12.11
CA GLU A 31 -5.77 -15.80 -12.20
C GLU A 31 -4.38 -15.56 -11.57
N HIS A 32 -3.92 -14.31 -11.44
CA HIS A 32 -2.62 -14.02 -10.83
C HIS A 32 -2.65 -13.87 -9.30
N VAL A 33 -3.83 -13.72 -8.69
CA VAL A 33 -3.97 -13.59 -7.22
C VAL A 33 -4.07 -14.96 -6.54
N VAL A 34 -4.40 -16.02 -7.28
CA VAL A 34 -4.70 -17.35 -6.71
C VAL A 34 -3.45 -18.25 -6.58
N TYR A 35 -2.31 -17.95 -7.20
CA TYR A 35 -1.18 -18.88 -7.26
C TYR A 35 -0.05 -18.68 -6.24
N VAL A 36 -0.30 -18.04 -5.09
CA VAL A 36 0.76 -17.79 -4.09
C VAL A 36 0.33 -18.21 -2.67
N ILE A 37 -0.38 -19.33 -2.56
CA ILE A 37 -0.63 -19.98 -1.26
C ILE A 37 -0.06 -21.40 -1.27
N SER A 38 1.27 -21.49 -1.19
CA SER A 38 1.94 -22.72 -0.74
C SER A 38 1.98 -22.71 0.80
N ALA A 39 1.28 -23.67 1.40
CA ALA A 39 0.78 -23.66 2.77
C ALA A 39 1.80 -23.96 3.89
N ALA A 40 3.11 -23.77 3.69
CA ALA A 40 4.09 -24.20 4.71
C ALA A 40 4.62 -23.08 5.62
N TYR A 41 4.63 -21.81 5.21
CA TYR A 41 5.15 -20.69 6.02
C TYR A 41 4.45 -19.38 5.68
N LEU A 42 3.17 -19.25 6.03
CA LEU A 42 2.50 -17.95 5.96
C LEU A 42 2.83 -17.15 7.24
N PRO A 43 3.43 -15.96 7.14
CA PRO A 43 3.49 -15.03 8.26
C PRO A 43 2.10 -14.87 8.89
N SER A 44 2.04 -14.80 10.22
CA SER A 44 0.79 -14.64 10.99
C SER A 44 -0.06 -13.43 10.58
N SER A 45 0.55 -12.42 9.94
CA SER A 45 -0.16 -11.30 9.32
C SER A 45 -1.06 -11.73 8.15
N LEU A 46 -0.62 -12.68 7.31
CA LEU A 46 -1.39 -13.15 6.15
C LEU A 46 -2.64 -13.92 6.58
N THR A 47 -2.56 -14.72 7.64
CA THR A 47 -3.74 -15.40 8.21
C THR A 47 -4.79 -14.43 8.75
N SER A 48 -4.37 -13.24 9.20
CA SER A 48 -5.29 -12.19 9.66
C SER A 48 -5.87 -11.42 8.47
N SER A 49 -5.05 -11.09 7.46
CA SER A 49 -5.51 -10.47 6.22
C SER A 49 -6.57 -11.31 5.52
N SER A 50 -6.36 -12.62 5.36
CA SER A 50 -7.33 -13.50 4.70
C SER A 50 -8.68 -13.54 5.42
N LYS A 51 -8.68 -13.53 6.76
CA LYS A 51 -9.91 -13.44 7.55
C LYS A 51 -10.64 -12.12 7.30
N ILE A 52 -9.92 -11.01 7.32
CA ILE A 52 -10.48 -9.68 7.07
C ILE A 52 -11.10 -9.61 5.67
N ILE A 53 -10.38 -10.08 4.65
CA ILE A 53 -10.85 -10.12 3.27
C ILE A 53 -12.11 -10.99 3.13
N ALA A 54 -12.17 -12.11 3.85
CA ALA A 54 -13.34 -12.99 3.81
C ALA A 54 -14.56 -12.41 4.54
N SER A 55 -14.35 -11.57 5.57
CA SER A 55 -15.44 -11.05 6.42
C SER A 55 -15.90 -9.63 6.08
N SER A 56 -15.03 -8.82 5.48
CA SER A 56 -15.28 -7.39 5.25
C SER A 56 -15.78 -7.16 3.83
N SER A 57 -16.90 -6.44 3.68
CA SER A 57 -17.39 -5.97 2.38
C SER A 57 -17.18 -4.46 2.18
N ASP A 58 -16.68 -3.76 3.20
CA ASP A 58 -16.54 -2.31 3.19
C ASP A 58 -15.24 -1.92 2.47
N MET A 59 -15.39 -1.15 1.39
CA MET A 59 -14.32 -0.82 0.46
C MET A 59 -14.10 0.68 0.43
N ILE A 60 -12.85 1.09 0.37
CA ILE A 60 -12.46 2.49 0.20
C ILE A 60 -11.62 2.66 -1.07
N GLN A 61 -11.86 3.76 -1.79
CA GLN A 61 -11.09 4.10 -2.97
C GLN A 61 -9.77 4.75 -2.56
N ILE A 62 -8.67 4.22 -3.06
CA ILE A 62 -7.35 4.82 -2.97
C ILE A 62 -7.05 5.46 -4.33
N VAL A 63 -6.65 6.74 -4.30
CA VAL A 63 -6.33 7.53 -5.48
C VAL A 63 -4.92 8.10 -5.33
N GLY A 64 -4.10 7.99 -6.38
CA GLY A 64 -2.78 8.64 -6.42
C GLY A 64 -2.92 10.15 -6.59
N SER A 65 -2.06 10.92 -5.92
CA SER A 65 -2.09 12.39 -6.01
C SER A 65 -1.58 12.93 -7.35
N LYS A 66 -0.71 12.18 -8.02
CA LYS A 66 -0.08 12.56 -9.29
C LYS A 66 -0.37 11.53 -10.38
N PRO A 67 -0.53 11.98 -11.64
CA PRO A 67 -0.59 11.06 -12.77
C PRO A 67 0.79 10.44 -13.05
N ASP A 68 0.78 9.27 -13.67
CA ASP A 68 1.97 8.63 -14.22
C ASP A 68 2.43 9.34 -15.52
N LYS A 69 3.53 8.87 -16.13
CA LYS A 69 4.11 9.36 -17.39
C LYS A 69 3.09 9.44 -18.54
N ASP A 70 2.11 8.54 -18.55
CA ASP A 70 1.03 8.50 -19.54
C ASP A 70 -0.18 9.38 -19.18
N GLY A 71 -0.08 10.21 -18.13
CA GLY A 71 -1.18 11.05 -17.64
C GLY A 71 -2.23 10.29 -16.82
N LYS A 72 -2.02 9.00 -16.54
CA LYS A 72 -2.98 8.15 -15.83
C LYS A 72 -2.86 8.30 -14.31
N ILE A 73 -3.97 8.60 -13.64
CA ILE A 73 -4.04 8.61 -12.17
C ILE A 73 -4.29 7.19 -11.65
N PHE A 74 -3.51 6.77 -10.64
CA PHE A 74 -3.73 5.49 -9.96
C PHE A 74 -5.07 5.49 -9.22
N ARG A 75 -5.86 4.43 -9.37
CA ARG A 75 -7.11 4.20 -8.64
C ARG A 75 -7.24 2.72 -8.29
N ALA A 76 -7.54 2.41 -7.03
CA ALA A 76 -7.82 1.05 -6.58
C ALA A 76 -8.82 1.05 -5.43
N ALA A 77 -9.70 0.05 -5.38
CA ALA A 77 -10.58 -0.18 -4.23
C ALA A 77 -9.90 -1.17 -3.27
N VAL A 78 -9.85 -0.86 -1.97
CA VAL A 78 -9.32 -1.78 -0.95
C VAL A 78 -10.27 -1.95 0.21
N HIS A 79 -10.16 -3.08 0.90
CA HIS A 79 -10.91 -3.31 2.13
C HIS A 79 -10.49 -2.28 3.19
N LYS A 80 -11.46 -1.51 3.68
CA LYS A 80 -11.23 -0.47 4.69
C LYS A 80 -10.62 -1.07 5.96
N GLU A 81 -11.16 -2.20 6.40
CA GLU A 81 -10.67 -2.95 7.56
C GLU A 81 -9.22 -3.42 7.39
N LEU A 82 -8.82 -3.82 6.18
CA LEU A 82 -7.46 -4.27 5.89
C LEU A 82 -6.47 -3.12 6.03
N LEU A 83 -6.82 -1.94 5.50
CA LEU A 83 -6.00 -0.74 5.63
C LEU A 83 -5.89 -0.29 7.10
N CYS A 84 -6.99 -0.31 7.84
CA CYS A 84 -7.00 0.00 9.28
C CYS A 84 -6.19 -1.00 10.10
N TYR A 85 -6.27 -2.30 9.79
CA TYR A 85 -5.53 -3.35 10.49
C TYR A 85 -4.01 -3.11 10.44
N PHE A 86 -3.49 -2.66 9.30
CA PHE A 86 -2.06 -2.41 9.13
C PHE A 86 -1.62 -0.99 9.51
N SER A 87 -2.54 -0.08 9.80
CA SER A 87 -2.24 1.33 10.05
C SER A 87 -3.12 1.92 11.16
N ALA A 88 -2.48 2.30 12.27
CA ALA A 88 -3.14 3.08 13.32
C ALA A 88 -3.58 4.46 12.80
N TYR A 89 -2.84 5.04 11.85
CA TYR A 89 -3.19 6.31 11.22
C TYR A 89 -4.51 6.20 10.46
N TYR A 90 -4.66 5.20 9.58
CA TYR A 90 -5.91 5.03 8.83
C TYR A 90 -7.05 4.56 9.72
N THR A 91 -6.78 3.83 10.81
CA THR A 91 -7.79 3.57 11.84
C THR A 91 -8.34 4.87 12.41
N ALA A 92 -7.46 5.79 12.84
CA ALA A 92 -7.88 7.08 13.36
C ALA A 92 -8.60 7.94 12.31
N ALA A 93 -8.08 8.00 11.08
CA ALA A 93 -8.65 8.82 10.01
C ALA A 93 -10.03 8.32 9.54
N LEU A 94 -10.22 7.00 9.41
CA LEU A 94 -11.38 6.40 8.76
C LEU A 94 -12.47 5.93 9.73
N LYS A 95 -12.09 5.62 10.97
CA LYS A 95 -13.02 5.20 12.03
C LYS A 95 -13.15 6.23 13.15
N GLY A 96 -12.28 7.24 13.19
CA GLY A 96 -12.42 8.37 14.11
C GLY A 96 -13.43 9.42 13.64
N GLY A 97 -13.53 10.52 14.37
CA GLY A 97 -14.46 11.61 14.08
C GLY A 97 -14.00 12.60 12.99
N PHE A 98 -12.94 12.30 12.25
CA PHE A 98 -12.37 13.19 11.23
C PHE A 98 -13.23 13.23 9.96
N SER A 99 -13.03 14.25 9.13
CA SER A 99 -13.79 14.44 7.88
C SER A 99 -13.63 13.27 6.91
N GLU A 100 -12.48 12.61 6.98
CA GLU A 100 -12.05 11.46 6.20
C GLU A 100 -12.92 10.23 6.48
N SER A 101 -13.49 10.09 7.68
CA SER A 101 -14.43 9.01 8.02
C SER A 101 -15.71 9.04 7.19
N LYS A 102 -16.06 10.22 6.65
CA LYS A 102 -17.23 10.46 5.81
C LYS A 102 -16.93 10.37 4.31
N LYS A 103 -15.66 10.13 3.95
CA LYS A 103 -15.21 10.05 2.56
C LYS A 103 -14.94 8.61 2.20
N ASP A 104 -15.47 8.18 1.06
CA ASP A 104 -15.18 6.85 0.49
C ASP A 104 -13.89 6.86 -0.36
N THR A 105 -13.06 7.89 -0.20
CA THR A 105 -11.83 8.07 -0.99
C THR A 105 -10.70 8.66 -0.16
N ILE A 106 -9.52 8.07 -0.29
CA ILE A 106 -8.25 8.54 0.25
C ILE A 106 -7.32 8.87 -0.91
N THR A 107 -6.77 10.08 -0.89
CA THR A 107 -5.66 10.45 -1.76
C THR A 107 -4.34 10.12 -1.08
N MET A 108 -3.43 9.45 -1.78
CA MET A 108 -2.09 9.12 -1.29
C MET A 108 -1.02 9.83 -2.12
N GLU A 109 -0.07 10.44 -1.42
CA GLU A 109 1.10 11.11 -2.00
C GLU A 109 2.20 10.10 -2.34
N LEU A 110 1.88 9.13 -3.18
CA LEU A 110 2.81 8.11 -3.65
C LEU A 110 2.83 8.08 -5.19
N PRO A 111 4.01 7.80 -5.80
CA PRO A 111 4.09 7.55 -7.23
C PRO A 111 3.35 6.26 -7.60
N TYR A 112 3.00 6.12 -8.89
CA TYR A 112 2.20 5.01 -9.41
C TYR A 112 2.75 3.63 -9.01
N ASP A 113 4.06 3.42 -9.16
CA ASP A 113 4.70 2.14 -8.84
C ASP A 113 4.62 1.79 -7.35
N GLN A 114 4.81 2.78 -6.47
CA GLN A 114 4.69 2.56 -5.02
C GLN A 114 3.25 2.33 -4.57
N MET A 115 2.28 2.87 -5.32
CA MET A 115 0.87 2.54 -5.11
C MET A 115 0.61 1.08 -5.44
N GLN A 116 1.16 0.56 -6.55
CA GLN A 116 1.06 -0.87 -6.87
C GLN A 116 1.73 -1.74 -5.80
N ASP A 117 2.91 -1.36 -5.33
CA ASP A 117 3.59 -2.04 -4.23
C ASP A 117 2.74 -2.09 -2.96
N LEU A 118 2.14 -0.98 -2.57
CA LEU A 118 1.29 -0.92 -1.38
C LEU A 118 0.09 -1.86 -1.50
N ILE A 119 -0.59 -1.87 -2.64
CA ILE A 119 -1.76 -2.73 -2.86
C ILE A 119 -1.34 -4.20 -2.88
N SER A 120 -0.28 -4.54 -3.64
CA SER A 120 0.27 -5.89 -3.65
C SER A 120 0.60 -6.35 -2.23
N TRP A 121 1.31 -5.52 -1.47
CA TRP A 121 1.72 -5.84 -0.12
C TRP A 121 0.55 -5.98 0.86
N LEU A 122 -0.49 -5.13 0.77
CA LEU A 122 -1.67 -5.22 1.64
C LEU A 122 -2.37 -6.58 1.52
N TYR A 123 -2.45 -7.12 0.31
CA TYR A 123 -3.16 -8.38 0.05
C TYR A 123 -2.27 -9.62 0.15
N THR A 124 -0.98 -9.51 -0.20
CA THR A 124 -0.09 -10.67 -0.34
C THR A 124 1.08 -10.67 0.63
N GLY A 125 1.33 -9.54 1.30
CA GLY A 125 2.54 -9.31 2.10
C GLY A 125 3.82 -9.15 1.28
N LYS A 126 3.74 -9.10 -0.07
CA LYS A 126 4.89 -9.02 -0.96
C LYS A 126 5.02 -7.66 -1.64
N LEU A 127 6.24 -7.12 -1.62
CA LEU A 127 6.65 -5.95 -2.38
C LEU A 127 7.06 -6.39 -3.80
N LEU A 128 6.73 -5.58 -4.80
CA LEU A 128 7.13 -5.78 -6.20
C LEU A 128 8.46 -5.08 -6.50
N SER A 129 8.73 -3.95 -5.84
CA SER A 129 9.99 -3.21 -5.99
C SER A 129 11.18 -3.92 -5.35
N HIS A 130 12.28 -3.94 -6.10
CA HIS A 130 13.58 -4.50 -5.70
C HIS A 130 14.73 -3.49 -5.81
N THR A 131 14.42 -2.20 -5.87
CA THR A 131 15.43 -1.13 -5.99
C THR A 131 15.48 -0.31 -4.71
N THR A 132 16.69 0.05 -4.28
CA THR A 132 16.93 0.67 -2.97
C THR A 132 16.27 2.04 -2.84
N SER A 133 16.46 2.93 -3.82
CA SER A 133 15.97 4.32 -3.74
C SER A 133 14.44 4.43 -3.60
N PRO A 134 13.62 3.71 -4.40
CA PRO A 134 12.18 3.65 -4.16
C PRO A 134 11.79 3.06 -2.81
N LEU A 135 12.47 2.01 -2.35
CA LEU A 135 12.21 1.38 -1.05
C LEU A 135 12.48 2.34 0.12
N LEU A 136 13.52 3.18 0.05
CA LEU A 136 13.80 4.19 1.09
C LEU A 136 12.66 5.22 1.20
N LYS A 137 12.19 5.76 0.08
CA LYS A 137 11.06 6.70 0.07
C LYS A 137 9.79 6.03 0.57
N PHE A 138 9.58 4.78 0.19
CA PHE A 138 8.41 4.02 0.62
C PHE A 138 8.45 3.71 2.13
N TYR A 139 9.64 3.55 2.72
CA TYR A 139 9.81 3.42 4.16
C TYR A 139 9.33 4.67 4.90
N ILE A 140 9.69 5.87 4.41
CA ILE A 140 9.25 7.15 5.02
C ILE A 140 7.72 7.22 5.02
N PHE A 141 7.08 6.90 3.89
CA PHE A 141 5.63 6.83 3.81
C PHE A 141 5.06 5.85 4.84
N ALA A 142 5.62 4.64 4.94
CA ALA A 142 5.17 3.63 5.89
C ALA A 142 5.34 4.09 7.36
N ASP A 143 6.38 4.85 7.66
CA ASP A 143 6.61 5.47 8.97
C ASP A 143 5.55 6.52 9.28
N GLU A 144 5.34 7.46 8.35
CA GLU A 144 4.35 8.54 8.46
C GLU A 144 2.93 7.99 8.65
N LYS A 145 2.57 6.93 7.91
CA LYS A 145 1.26 6.27 8.01
C LYS A 145 1.20 5.20 9.11
N MET A 146 2.21 5.12 9.99
CA MET A 146 2.27 4.20 11.12
C MET A 146 2.03 2.73 10.74
N MET A 147 2.59 2.30 9.61
CA MET A 147 2.50 0.93 9.08
C MET A 147 3.71 0.09 9.48
N LEU A 148 3.75 -0.36 10.73
CA LEU A 148 4.90 -1.10 11.28
C LEU A 148 5.25 -2.38 10.49
N ALA A 149 4.24 -3.15 10.08
CA ALA A 149 4.46 -4.38 9.31
C ALA A 149 5.04 -4.08 7.91
N LEU A 150 4.63 -2.98 7.28
CA LEU A 150 5.17 -2.54 5.99
C LEU A 150 6.63 -2.09 6.14
N ARG A 151 6.95 -1.28 7.16
CA ARG A 151 8.34 -0.89 7.47
C ARG A 151 9.26 -2.10 7.62
N ARG A 152 8.82 -3.14 8.34
CA ARG A 152 9.59 -4.39 8.49
C ARG A 152 9.78 -5.14 7.18
N SER A 153 8.75 -5.17 6.34
CA SER A 153 8.81 -5.82 5.02
C SER A 153 9.78 -5.08 4.08
N ILE A 154 9.75 -3.75 4.10
CA ILE A 154 10.69 -2.90 3.35
C ILE A 154 12.13 -3.11 3.83
N MET A 155 12.37 -3.12 5.15
CA MET A 155 13.70 -3.39 5.71
C MET A 155 14.22 -4.76 5.29
N THR A 156 13.35 -5.77 5.31
CA THR A 156 13.70 -7.12 4.84
C THR A 156 14.09 -7.08 3.37
N GLN A 157 13.30 -6.41 2.53
CA GLN A 157 13.58 -6.28 1.10
C GLN A 157 14.89 -5.51 0.83
N LEU A 158 15.17 -4.44 1.57
CA LEU A 158 16.41 -3.67 1.47
C LEU A 158 17.67 -4.51 1.75
N ILE A 159 17.60 -5.46 2.69
CA ILE A 159 18.70 -6.38 2.97
C ILE A 159 18.92 -7.35 1.80
N TYR A 160 17.83 -7.81 1.17
CA TYR A 160 17.92 -8.74 0.03
C TYR A 160 18.30 -8.06 -1.29
N CYS A 161 18.02 -6.76 -1.43
CA CYS A 161 18.45 -5.96 -2.57
C CYS A 161 19.97 -5.71 -2.50
N GLN A 162 20.75 -6.70 -2.95
CA GLN A 162 22.18 -6.53 -3.22
C GLN A 162 22.35 -5.75 -4.54
N ASP A 163 22.06 -4.45 -4.52
CA ASP A 163 22.43 -3.59 -5.63
C ASP A 163 23.95 -3.39 -5.63
N GLN A 164 24.61 -3.56 -6.77
CA GLN A 164 26.08 -3.44 -6.87
C GLN A 164 26.53 -1.97 -6.73
N ASP A 165 25.63 -1.01 -6.93
CA ASP A 165 25.86 0.44 -6.80
C ASP A 165 25.47 1.03 -5.42
N MET A 166 25.32 0.18 -4.41
CA MET A 166 24.86 0.56 -3.06
C MET A 166 25.74 1.58 -2.33
N ASP A 167 26.99 1.83 -2.72
CA ASP A 167 27.87 2.70 -1.92
C ASP A 167 27.67 4.20 -2.17
N ILE A 168 27.47 4.62 -3.42
CA ILE A 168 27.42 6.06 -3.78
C ILE A 168 25.98 6.56 -3.82
N LEU A 169 25.06 5.77 -4.39
CA LEU A 169 23.65 6.15 -4.49
C LEU A 169 22.99 6.18 -3.11
N LEU A 170 23.38 5.30 -2.20
CA LEU A 170 22.79 5.24 -0.87
C LEU A 170 23.10 6.49 -0.05
N LEU A 171 24.30 7.08 -0.11
CA LEU A 171 24.57 8.29 0.68
C LEU A 171 23.72 9.47 0.17
N ALA A 172 23.70 9.73 -1.13
CA ALA A 172 22.94 10.84 -1.71
C ALA A 172 21.42 10.67 -1.52
N ASP A 173 20.89 9.46 -1.68
CA ASP A 173 19.46 9.18 -1.56
C ASP A 173 18.99 8.96 -0.11
N ALA A 174 19.87 8.45 0.77
CA ALA A 174 19.56 8.26 2.19
C ALA A 174 19.65 9.56 2.98
N MET A 175 20.52 10.51 2.61
CA MET A 175 20.69 11.75 3.36
C MET A 175 19.38 12.55 3.53
N PRO A 176 18.53 12.71 2.49
CA PRO A 176 17.18 13.25 2.65
C PRO A 176 16.34 12.45 3.65
N CYS A 177 16.43 11.12 3.65
CA CYS A 177 15.69 10.24 4.54
C CYS A 177 16.14 10.41 6.01
N LEU A 178 17.46 10.48 6.26
CA LEU A 178 18.03 10.67 7.60
C LEU A 178 17.66 11.99 8.25
N LYS A 179 17.43 13.04 7.44
CA LYS A 179 16.99 14.34 7.96
C LYS A 179 15.56 14.33 8.48
N VAL A 180 14.72 13.42 7.97
CA VAL A 180 13.29 13.34 8.30
C VAL A 180 13.03 12.28 9.36
N LEU A 181 13.82 11.20 9.37
CA LEU A 181 13.59 10.08 10.28
C LEU A 181 14.13 10.33 11.69
N PRO A 182 13.41 9.88 12.74
CA PRO A 182 13.94 9.83 14.09
C PRO A 182 15.20 8.95 14.17
N GLN A 183 16.14 9.34 15.05
CA GLN A 183 17.39 8.60 15.28
C GLN A 183 17.18 7.16 15.76
N ASN A 184 16.04 6.87 16.39
CA ASN A 184 15.67 5.54 16.86
C ASN A 184 14.90 4.71 15.80
N SER A 185 14.69 5.25 14.59
CA SER A 185 14.06 4.48 13.53
C SER A 185 14.96 3.34 13.05
N GLY A 186 14.37 2.20 12.71
CA GLY A 186 15.13 1.02 12.26
C GLY A 186 15.98 1.31 11.02
N LEU A 187 15.44 2.08 10.07
CA LEU A 187 16.17 2.47 8.86
C LEU A 187 17.34 3.42 9.18
N PHE A 188 17.17 4.41 10.06
CA PHE A 188 18.26 5.30 10.48
C PHE A 188 19.42 4.49 11.08
N ARG A 189 19.11 3.59 12.03
CA ARG A 189 20.10 2.72 12.66
C ARG A 189 20.82 1.86 11.63
N TYR A 190 20.08 1.21 10.74
CA TYR A 190 20.63 0.36 9.69
C TYR A 190 21.61 1.12 8.78
N MET A 191 21.26 2.34 8.35
CA MET A 191 22.12 3.13 7.46
C MET A 191 23.40 3.60 8.15
N VAL A 192 23.31 4.03 9.41
CA VAL A 192 24.49 4.38 10.22
C VAL A 192 25.40 3.16 10.40
N ASP A 193 24.83 2.03 10.82
CA ASP A 193 25.60 0.80 11.04
C ASP A 193 26.26 0.33 9.73
N PHE A 194 25.54 0.39 8.61
CA PHE A 194 26.07 0.03 7.29
C PHE A 194 27.30 0.87 6.92
N TRP A 195 27.26 2.20 7.10
CA TRP A 195 28.40 3.06 6.80
C TRP A 195 29.56 2.90 7.78
N VAL A 196 29.30 2.69 9.07
CA VAL A 196 30.35 2.43 10.06
C VAL A 196 31.12 1.16 9.72
N HIS A 197 30.41 0.07 9.36
CA HIS A 197 31.06 -1.20 9.03
C HIS A 197 31.86 -1.15 7.72
N ARG A 198 31.43 -0.36 6.72
CA ARG A 198 32.19 -0.18 5.48
C ARG A 198 33.32 0.84 5.60
N GLY A 199 33.14 1.91 6.37
CA GLY A 199 34.18 2.91 6.62
C GLY A 199 35.37 2.39 7.43
N SER A 200 35.19 1.27 8.14
CA SER A 200 36.26 0.56 8.86
C SER A 200 37.05 -0.43 8.00
N GLN A 201 36.69 -0.62 6.72
CA GLN A 201 37.35 -1.52 5.77
C GLN A 201 38.34 -0.79 4.84
N TYR A 202 38.54 0.51 5.05
CA TYR A 202 39.52 1.38 4.37
C TYR A 202 40.39 2.08 5.41
#